data_AF-A0A4Q8D0K4-F1
#
_entry.id   AF-A0A4Q8D0K4-F1
#
_cell.length_a   1.000
_cell.length_b   1.000
_cell.length_c   1.000
_cell.angle_alpha   90.00
_cell.angle_beta   90.00
_cell.angle_gamma   90.00
#
_symmetry.space_group_name_H-M   'P 1'
#
loop_
_entity.id
_entity.type
_entity.pdbx_description
1 polymer ?
#
loop_
_entity_poly.entity_id
_entity_poly.type
_entity_poly.pdbx_seq_one_letter_code
_entity_poly.pdbx_strand_id
1 'polypeptide(L)' 'MTTLLRNRNVWLSIVLGLLGATRVWSMAGGGVAELPHIAAALTVLIPAVIFGVMMQRVWPAVVGLLIVVGIELSLL' A
#
# COMPACT_ATOMS: atom_id res chain seq x y z
N MET A 1 -19.07 11.89 -15.89
CA MET A 1 -17.75 11.36 -15.47
C MET A 1 -17.59 11.64 -13.98
N THR A 2 -17.35 10.61 -13.17
CA THR A 2 -17.33 10.73 -11.71
C THR A 2 -16.16 11.61 -11.26
N THR A 3 -16.43 12.60 -10.43
CA THR A 3 -15.45 13.58 -9.91
C THR A 3 -14.27 12.93 -9.20
N LEU A 4 -14.46 11.71 -8.68
CA LEU A 4 -13.42 10.86 -8.08
C LEU A 4 -12.25 10.58 -9.03
N LEU A 5 -12.51 10.21 -10.29
CA LEU A 5 -11.46 9.83 -11.25
C LEU A 5 -10.69 11.04 -11.81
N ARG A 6 -11.20 12.27 -11.60
CA ARG A 6 -10.49 13.50 -11.95
C ARG A 6 -9.56 13.97 -10.83
N ASN A 7 -9.71 13.44 -9.63
CA ASN A 7 -8.95 13.88 -8.47
C ASN A 7 -7.54 13.26 -8.46
N ARG A 8 -6.52 14.11 -8.55
CA ARG A 8 -5.11 13.70 -8.50
C ARG A 8 -4.78 12.89 -7.24
N ASN A 9 -5.38 13.20 -6.10
CA ASN A 9 -5.13 12.49 -4.85
C ASN A 9 -5.61 11.04 -4.90
N VAL A 10 -6.73 10.77 -5.59
CA VAL A 10 -7.23 9.40 -5.78
C VAL A 10 -6.26 8.59 -6.62
N TRP A 11 -5.79 9.17 -7.72
CA TRP A 11 -4.77 8.53 -8.56
C TRP A 11 -3.47 8.27 -7.81
N LEU A 12 -2.99 9.24 -7.03
CA LEU A 12 -1.80 9.05 -6.21
C LEU A 12 -2.00 7.93 -5.18
N SER A 13 -3.15 7.85 -4.52
CA SER A 13 -3.45 6.76 -3.59
C SER A 13 -3.43 5.39 -4.28
N ILE A 14 -3.95 5.28 -5.50
CA ILE A 14 -3.92 4.05 -6.30
C ILE A 14 -2.49 3.68 -6.69
N VAL A 15 -1.71 4.66 -7.18
CA VAL A 15 -0.30 4.44 -7.56
C VAL A 15 0.53 3.99 -6.36
N LEU A 16 0.34 4.62 -5.20
CA LEU A 16 1.00 4.21 -3.95
C LEU A 16 0.57 2.81 -3.51
N GLY A 17 -0.71 2.47 -3.67
CA GLY A 17 -1.20 1.12 -3.42
C GLY A 17 -0.56 0.07 -4.32
N LEU A 18 -0.43 0.36 -5.62
CA LEU A 18 0.26 -0.50 -6.57
C LEU A 18 1.74 -0.67 -6.20
N LEU A 19 2.42 0.41 -5.82
CA LEU A 19 3.80 0.34 -5.33
C LEU A 19 3.92 -0.56 -4.09
N GLY A 20 3.02 -0.40 -3.12
CA GLY A 20 2.99 -1.28 -1.94
C GLY A 20 2.76 -2.74 -2.32
N ALA A 21 1.87 -3.02 -3.27
CA ALA A 21 1.62 -4.37 -3.75
C ALA A 21 2.85 -4.98 -4.42
N THR A 22 3.61 -4.21 -5.21
CA THR A 22 4.88 -4.70 -5.79
C THR A 22 5.93 -5.05 -4.74
N ARG A 23 5.99 -4.30 -3.63
CA ARG A 23 6.87 -4.62 -2.49
C ARG A 23 6.46 -5.91 -1.81
N VAL A 24 5.17 -6.08 -1.53
CA VAL A 24 4.64 -7.33 -0.95
C VAL A 24 4.90 -8.52 -1.86
N TRP A 25 4.77 -8.35 -3.18
CA TRP A 25 5.11 -9.39 -4.15
C TRP A 25 6.60 -9.74 -4.12
N SER A 26 7.47 -8.73 -4.06
CA SER A 26 8.92 -8.93 -3.94
C SER A 26 9.29 -9.70 -2.66
N MET A 27 8.66 -9.36 -1.53
CA MET A 27 8.80 -10.08 -0.26
C MET A 27 8.38 -11.54 -0.37
N ALA A 28 7.26 -11.81 -1.05
CA ALA A 28 6.75 -13.17 -1.26
C ALA A 28 7.64 -13.98 -2.21
N GLY A 29 8.14 -13.37 -3.30
CA GLY A 29 8.99 -14.04 -4.28
C GLY A 29 10.43 -14.25 -3.82
N GLY A 30 10.94 -13.40 -2.92
CA GLY A 30 12.29 -13.50 -2.37
C GLY A 30 12.48 -14.60 -1.34
N GLY A 31 11.39 -15.20 -0.82
CA GLY A 31 11.46 -16.24 0.23
C GLY A 31 11.93 -15.74 1.60
N VAL A 32 12.14 -14.43 1.75
CA VAL A 32 12.62 -13.79 2.99
C VAL A 32 11.47 -13.53 3.97
N ALA A 33 10.26 -13.30 3.46
CA ALA A 33 9.10 -12.98 4.27
C ALA A 33 8.30 -14.24 4.63
N GLU A 34 8.17 -14.53 5.93
CA GLU A 34 7.20 -15.53 6.38
C GLU A 34 5.76 -15.04 6.13
N LEU A 35 4.83 -15.99 5.92
CA LEU A 35 3.39 -15.75 5.72
C LEU A 35 2.78 -14.64 6.62
N PRO A 36 3.07 -14.55 7.94
CA PRO A 36 2.57 -13.47 8.78
C PRO A 36 2.96 -12.05 8.34
N HIS A 37 4.16 -11.85 7.77
CA HIS A 37 4.63 -10.53 7.34
C HIS A 37 3.90 -10.05 6.10
N ILE A 38 3.68 -10.94 5.14
CA ILE A 38 2.89 -10.68 3.93
C ILE A 38 1.44 -10.34 4.31
N ALA A 39 0.85 -11.12 5.23
CA ALA A 39 -0.51 -10.88 5.71
C ALA A 39 -0.62 -9.53 6.46
N ALA A 40 0.35 -9.19 7.31
CA ALA A 40 0.41 -7.90 7.99
C ALA A 40 0.53 -6.73 7.00
N ALA A 41 1.40 -6.86 5.99
CA ALA A 41 1.56 -5.84 4.97
C ALA A 41 0.27 -5.60 4.17
N LEU A 42 -0.44 -6.66 3.76
CA LEU A 42 -1.70 -6.54 3.02
C LEU A 42 -2.85 -5.98 3.87
N THR A 43 -2.96 -6.42 5.12
CA THR A 43 -4.01 -5.93 6.05
C THR A 43 -3.85 -4.46 6.39
N VAL A 44 -2.64 -3.90 6.31
CA VAL A 44 -2.40 -2.46 6.45
C VAL A 44 -2.59 -1.73 5.12
N LEU A 45 -1.98 -2.23 4.04
CA LEU A 45 -1.94 -1.55 2.75
C LEU A 45 -3.33 -1.40 2.12
N ILE A 46 -4.14 -2.46 2.12
CA ILE A 46 -5.45 -2.46 1.44
C ILE A 46 -6.38 -1.43 2.06
N PRO A 47 -6.62 -1.41 3.40
CA PRO A 47 -7.44 -0.38 4.02
C PRO A 47 -6.86 1.01 3.84
N ALA A 48 -5.54 1.19 3.96
CA ALA A 48 -4.89 2.49 3.80
C ALA A 48 -5.14 3.11 2.41
N VAL A 49 -5.06 2.31 1.36
CA VAL A 49 -5.34 2.76 -0.01
C VAL A 49 -6.83 3.08 -0.18
N ILE A 50 -7.72 2.23 0.31
CA ILE A 50 -9.17 2.45 0.26
C ILE A 50 -9.53 3.75 1.00
N PHE A 51 -9.01 3.96 2.21
CA PHE A 51 -9.19 5.19 2.97
C PHE A 51 -8.68 6.41 2.21
N GLY A 52 -7.51 6.32 1.56
CA GLY A 52 -6.97 7.41 0.76
C GLY A 52 -7.86 7.77 -0.43
N VAL A 53 -8.45 6.77 -1.09
CA VAL A 53 -9.42 6.97 -2.17
C VAL A 53 -10.72 7.58 -1.65
N MET A 54 -11.30 7.02 -0.58
CA MET A 54 -12.56 7.48 0.00
C MET A 54 -12.48 8.91 0.55
N MET A 55 -11.40 9.23 1.26
CA MET A 55 -11.16 10.57 1.80
C MET A 55 -10.63 11.56 0.76
N GLN A 56 -10.34 11.11 -0.47
CA GLN A 56 -9.71 11.91 -1.53
C GLN A 56 -8.41 12.58 -1.07
N ARG A 57 -7.66 11.89 -0.21
CA ARG A 57 -6.42 12.36 0.39
C ARG A 57 -5.34 11.31 0.20
N VAL A 58 -4.13 11.76 -0.11
CA VAL A 58 -3.02 10.84 -0.41
C VAL A 58 -2.37 10.26 0.85
N TRP A 59 -2.45 10.98 1.98
CA TRP A 59 -1.69 10.65 3.18
C TRP A 59 -1.96 9.24 3.75
N PRO A 60 -3.19 8.67 3.72
CA PRO A 60 -3.40 7.32 4.25
C PRO A 60 -2.61 6.28 3.44
N ALA A 61 -2.60 6.41 2.11
CA ALA A 61 -1.85 5.52 1.23
C ALA A 61 -0.34 5.67 1.41
N VAL A 62 0.16 6.88 1.66
CA VAL A 62 1.57 7.13 2.00
C VAL A 62 1.95 6.41 3.29
N VAL A 63 1.14 6.56 4.35
CA VAL A 63 1.37 5.89 5.63
C VAL A 63 1.35 4.37 5.47
N GLY A 64 0.37 3.83 4.75
CA GLY A 64 0.30 2.39 4.45
C GLY A 64 1.55 1.88 3.74
N LEU A 65 2.03 2.61 2.72
CA LEU A 65 3.26 2.26 2.02
C LEU A 65 4.49 2.32 2.92
N LEU A 66 4.62 3.34 3.78
CA LEU A 66 5.72 3.44 4.74
C LEU A 66 5.73 2.28 5.73
N ILE A 67 4.57 1.81 6.17
CA ILE A 67 4.48 0.63 7.05
C ILE A 67 4.93 -0.62 6.30
N VAL A 68 4.49 -0.82 5.06
CA VAL A 68 4.94 -1.96 4.23
C VAL A 68 6.46 -1.94 4.06
N VAL A 69 7.05 -0.79 3.79
CA VAL A 69 8.52 -0.63 3.70
C VAL A 69 9.18 -0.91 5.05
N GLY A 70 8.59 -0.48 6.17
CA GLY A 70 9.09 -0.80 7.50
C GLY A 70 9.11 -2.30 7.79
N ILE A 71 8.05 -3.02 7.38
CA ILE A 71 8.00 -4.49 7.46
C ILE A 71 9.09 -5.10 6.58
N GLU A 72 9.23 -4.64 5.34
CA GLU A 72 10.26 -5.13 4.41
C GLU A 72 11.67 -4.96 4.97
N LEU A 73 11.97 -3.79 5.55
CA LEU A 73 13.26 -3.52 6.18
C LEU A 73 13.51 -4.36 7.43
N SER A 74 12.46 -4.77 8.14
CA SER A 74 12.60 -5.64 9.32
C SER A 74 12.94 -7.09 8.97
N LEU A 75 12.83 -7.46 7.70
CA LEU A 75 13.15 -8.80 7.17
C LEU A 75 14.60 -8.89 6.67
N LEU A 76 15.33 -7.77 6.57
CA LEU A 76 16.76 -7.71 6.23
C LEU A 76 17.64 -7.90 7.47
#